data_AF-A0A370U2F6-F1
#
_entry.id   AF-A0A370U2F6-F1
#
_cell.length_a   1.000
_cell.length_b   1.000
_cell.length_c   1.000
_cell.angle_alpha   90.00
_cell.angle_beta   90.00
_cell.angle_gamma   90.00
#
_symmetry.space_group_name_H-M   'P 1'
#
loop_
_entity.id
_entity.type
_entity.pdbx_description
1 polymer ?
#
loop_
_entity_poly.entity_id
_entity_poly.type
_entity_poly.pdbx_seq_one_letter_code
_entity_poly.pdbx_strand_id
1 'polypeptide(L)'
;MPPPGNLLRSHAGLELPSEVCLAVFEHAVEDDPRSAATLMQISKTFHSLLKTYEKSITKLLSSNDSWLEYVNAKQHMLLSSCIFPGDATVTMFTYGWYREVRFRSAITDLLIEHDITAMDDTTTNDWPSLDVPRSELRARAVEFKKRSFSLMYRLVDTTAGMVTKQEVRAQQAQFLASLSATELAMLGCMVEVIGQGFFAYTRKLVLSSFCKTIVNERYQVVPLSSMDLHNVPTPVPPFDWDELLNGQNWITEYACVFEDRVQRFGPYFAWAYVTSSQARKLRPDHWVNSELQQGIHDLNAYEGGYTMAYASLQSVVWRTFCGKIQCSLEDSWDAAKKMVELEMVQFRIEACDTKMGMD
;
A
#
# COMPACT_ATOMS: atom_id res chain seq x y z
N MET A 1 7.25 16.41 43.70
CA MET A 1 7.81 15.77 42.50
C MET A 1 9.09 15.05 42.90
N PRO A 2 9.26 13.75 42.64
CA PRO A 2 10.53 13.08 42.90
C PRO A 2 11.60 13.63 41.94
N PRO A 3 12.88 13.74 42.35
CA PRO A 3 13.94 14.25 41.50
C PRO A 3 14.25 13.22 40.41
N PRO A 4 14.37 13.63 39.13
CA PRO A 4 14.65 12.71 38.03
C PRO A 4 16.16 12.40 37.99
N GLY A 5 16.64 11.50 38.83
CA GLY A 5 17.98 10.93 38.63
C GLY A 5 17.92 9.70 37.71
N ASN A 6 18.76 9.47 36.71
CA ASN A 6 19.65 10.33 35.94
C ASN A 6 19.28 10.10 34.46
N LEU A 7 19.09 11.17 33.70
CA LEU A 7 19.04 11.12 32.24
C LEU A 7 20.45 10.83 31.69
N LEU A 8 20.63 10.86 30.36
CA LEU A 8 21.93 10.68 29.70
C LEU A 8 23.02 11.47 30.45
N ARG A 9 23.96 10.73 31.06
CA ARG A 9 24.99 11.28 31.95
C ARG A 9 26.35 11.15 31.29
N SER A 10 27.12 12.24 31.27
CA SER A 10 28.49 12.23 30.78
C SER A 10 29.42 11.46 31.72
N HIS A 11 30.60 11.09 31.24
CA HIS A 11 31.66 10.52 32.07
C HIS A 11 32.10 11.44 33.21
N ALA A 12 31.91 12.76 33.07
CA ALA A 12 32.17 13.77 34.10
C ALA A 12 31.00 13.96 35.08
N GLY A 13 29.92 13.19 34.94
CA GLY A 13 28.76 13.22 35.82
C GLY A 13 27.72 14.30 35.50
N LEU A 14 27.87 15.03 34.39
CA LEU A 14 26.89 16.03 33.93
C LEU A 14 25.65 15.33 33.36
N GLU A 15 24.47 15.78 33.75
CA GLU A 15 23.19 15.22 33.30
C GLU A 15 22.53 16.19 32.33
N LEU A 16 22.04 15.65 31.21
CA LEU A 16 21.27 16.45 30.26
C LEU A 16 19.89 16.79 30.84
N PRO A 17 19.43 18.05 30.71
CA PRO A 17 18.06 18.43 31.08
C PRO A 17 17.02 17.63 30.29
N SER A 18 15.84 17.42 30.88
CA SER A 18 14.72 16.71 30.24
C SER A 18 14.34 17.31 28.89
N GLU A 19 14.36 18.63 28.78
CA GLU A 19 13.98 19.38 27.59
C GLU A 19 14.94 19.11 26.43
N VAL A 20 16.25 19.04 26.73
CA VAL A 20 17.28 18.72 25.73
C VAL A 20 17.15 17.27 25.30
N CYS A 21 16.92 16.36 26.25
CA CYS A 21 16.67 14.95 25.95
C CYS A 21 15.43 14.74 25.07
N LEU A 22 14.35 15.48 25.32
CA LEU A 22 13.13 15.43 24.52
C LEU A 22 13.37 16.02 23.12
N ALA A 23 14.06 17.15 22.99
CA ALA A 23 14.36 17.75 21.68
C ALA A 23 15.24 16.83 20.80
N VAL A 24 16.26 16.19 21.38
CA VAL A 24 17.09 15.20 20.68
C VAL A 24 16.24 14.01 20.23
N PHE A 25 15.34 13.55 21.08
CA PHE A 25 14.46 12.44 20.76
C PHE A 25 13.43 12.80 19.68
N GLU A 26 12.81 13.98 19.75
CA GLU A 26 11.90 14.50 18.73
C GLU A 26 12.57 14.48 17.35
N HIS A 27 13.79 15.02 17.26
CA HIS A 27 14.56 15.03 16.02
C HIS A 27 14.90 13.61 15.53
N ALA A 28 15.30 12.71 16.43
CA ALA A 28 15.63 11.34 16.07
C ALA A 28 14.41 10.53 15.59
N VAL A 29 13.22 10.79 16.13
CA VAL A 29 11.97 10.14 15.72
C VAL A 29 11.40 10.73 14.44
N GLU A 30 11.60 12.03 14.21
CA GLU A 30 11.28 12.70 12.95
C GLU A 30 12.09 12.12 11.79
N ASP A 31 13.40 11.93 11.99
CA ASP A 31 14.32 11.35 10.99
C ASP A 31 14.04 9.86 10.75
N ASP A 32 14.00 9.04 11.81
CA ASP A 32 13.65 7.62 11.73
C ASP A 32 12.75 7.20 12.90
N PRO A 33 11.43 6.98 12.67
CA PRO A 33 10.51 6.53 13.70
C PRO A 33 10.90 5.21 14.38
N ARG A 34 11.77 4.39 13.76
CA ARG A 34 12.28 3.14 14.37
C ARG A 34 13.24 3.43 15.52
N SER A 35 13.92 4.59 15.51
CA SER A 35 14.81 5.03 16.57
C SER A 35 14.12 5.12 17.93
N ALA A 36 12.80 5.39 17.94
CA ALA A 36 12.01 5.45 19.18
C ALA A 36 12.20 4.21 20.04
N ALA A 37 12.11 3.00 19.45
CA ALA A 37 12.22 1.75 20.20
C ALA A 37 13.61 1.56 20.82
N THR A 38 14.66 1.89 20.07
CA THR A 38 16.06 1.81 20.53
C THR A 38 16.34 2.83 21.63
N LEU A 39 15.89 4.07 21.44
CA LEU A 39 16.06 5.15 22.42
C LEU A 39 15.34 4.83 23.74
N MET A 40 14.14 4.26 23.67
CA MET A 40 13.39 3.82 24.84
C MET A 40 14.04 2.65 25.62
N GLN A 41 15.06 2.00 25.08
CA GLN A 41 15.80 0.92 25.75
C GLN A 41 17.06 1.41 26.50
N ILE A 42 17.45 2.67 26.36
CA ILE A 42 18.70 3.20 26.94
C ILE A 42 18.68 3.14 28.48
N SER A 43 17.59 3.57 29.12
CA SER A 43 17.45 3.49 30.58
C SER A 43 15.98 3.53 31.00
N LYS A 44 15.67 3.05 32.21
CA LYS A 44 14.31 3.10 32.77
C LYS A 44 13.79 4.53 32.94
N THR A 45 14.68 5.45 33.32
CA THR A 45 14.35 6.87 33.53
C THR A 45 14.02 7.56 32.21
N PHE A 46 14.82 7.29 31.18
CA PHE A 46 14.59 7.81 29.85
C PHE A 46 13.34 7.20 29.21
N HIS A 47 13.12 5.89 29.37
CA HIS A 47 11.87 5.24 28.97
C HIS A 47 10.64 5.92 29.60
N SER A 48 10.66 6.16 30.90
CA SER A 48 9.56 6.79 31.62
C SER A 48 9.33 8.23 31.14
N LEU A 49 10.40 8.99 30.87
CA LEU A 49 10.30 10.33 30.30
C LEU A 49 9.61 10.25 28.93
N LEU A 50 10.14 9.45 28.01
CA LEU A 50 9.62 9.34 26.65
C LEU A 50 8.19 8.82 26.59
N LYS A 51 7.80 7.89 27.46
CA LYS A 51 6.40 7.44 27.56
C LYS A 51 5.47 8.51 28.10
N THR A 52 5.94 9.35 29.01
CA THR A 52 5.14 10.46 29.55
C THR A 52 4.81 11.49 28.46
N TYR A 53 5.75 11.76 27.56
CA TYR A 53 5.63 12.78 26.52
C TYR A 53 5.24 12.24 25.13
N GLU A 54 5.03 10.93 24.98
CA GLU A 54 4.78 10.25 23.69
C GLU A 54 3.65 10.92 22.88
N LYS A 55 2.51 11.21 23.53
CA LYS A 55 1.37 11.85 22.85
C LYS A 55 1.69 13.27 22.39
N SER A 56 2.38 14.05 23.20
CA SER A 56 2.72 15.43 22.89
C SER A 56 3.72 15.50 21.72
N ILE A 57 4.76 14.67 21.76
CA ILE A 57 5.78 14.57 20.71
C ILE A 57 5.15 14.14 19.39
N THR A 58 4.44 13.02 19.36
CA THR A 58 3.87 12.48 18.12
C THR A 58 2.77 13.38 17.54
N LYS A 59 2.01 14.07 18.40
CA LYS A 59 1.06 15.10 17.94
C LYS A 59 1.76 16.29 17.31
N LEU A 60 2.85 16.78 17.89
CA LEU A 60 3.65 17.87 17.33
C LEU A 60 4.21 17.48 15.96
N LEU A 61 4.87 16.32 15.88
CA LEU A 61 5.48 15.81 14.65
C LEU A 61 4.46 15.58 13.53
N SER A 62 3.25 15.10 13.87
CA SER A 62 2.21 14.84 12.88
C SER A 62 1.41 16.07 12.45
N SER A 63 1.34 17.12 13.27
CA SER A 63 0.55 18.32 12.94
C SER A 63 1.17 19.16 11.80
N ASN A 64 2.47 19.03 11.59
CA ASN A 64 3.22 19.78 10.59
C ASN A 64 3.52 18.98 9.31
N ASP A 65 3.13 17.70 9.26
CA ASP A 65 3.49 16.80 8.18
C ASP A 65 2.33 16.66 7.16
N SER A 66 2.38 17.44 6.10
CA SER A 66 1.39 17.40 5.00
C SER A 66 1.36 16.05 4.28
N TRP A 67 2.44 15.26 4.37
CA TRP A 67 2.51 13.92 3.76
C TRP A 67 1.56 12.93 4.44
N LEU A 68 1.07 13.23 5.65
CA LEU A 68 0.15 12.38 6.39
C LEU A 68 -1.33 12.58 6.04
N GLU A 69 -1.67 13.49 5.12
CA GLU A 69 -3.06 13.79 4.75
C GLU A 69 -3.78 12.56 4.17
N TYR A 70 -3.09 11.77 3.35
CA TYR A 70 -3.70 10.70 2.57
C TYR A 70 -3.59 9.30 3.20
N VAL A 71 -3.04 9.18 4.41
CA VAL A 71 -2.75 7.88 5.05
C VAL A 71 -3.69 7.52 6.20
N ASN A 72 -4.83 8.23 6.28
CA ASN A 72 -5.84 8.08 7.33
C ASN A 72 -5.34 8.44 8.75
N ALA A 73 -4.40 9.38 8.89
CA ALA A 73 -3.80 9.75 10.17
C ALA A 73 -4.81 10.28 11.22
N LYS A 74 -5.99 10.74 10.80
CA LYS A 74 -7.03 11.27 11.72
C LYS A 74 -7.81 10.17 12.45
N GLN A 75 -7.71 8.91 12.02
CA GLN A 75 -8.41 7.80 12.66
C GLN A 75 -7.75 7.43 13.99
N HIS A 76 -8.56 7.19 15.02
CA HIS A 76 -8.07 6.89 16.37
C HIS A 76 -7.26 5.58 16.44
N MET A 77 -7.60 4.60 15.61
CA MET A 77 -6.97 3.28 15.57
C MET A 77 -6.76 2.86 14.12
N LEU A 78 -5.55 2.41 13.79
CA LEU A 78 -5.18 1.94 12.46
C LEU A 78 -4.77 0.47 12.52
N LEU A 79 -4.97 -0.26 11.42
CA LEU A 79 -4.31 -1.56 11.22
C LEU A 79 -2.85 -1.34 10.84
N SER A 80 -1.94 -2.09 11.46
CA SER A 80 -0.51 -1.94 11.27
C SER A 80 -0.07 -2.65 10.00
N SER A 81 0.41 -1.89 9.02
CA SER A 81 1.14 -2.39 7.86
C SER A 81 2.55 -2.85 8.25
N CYS A 82 3.06 -2.38 9.40
CA CYS A 82 4.40 -2.70 9.90
C CYS A 82 4.51 -4.06 10.61
N ILE A 83 3.40 -4.70 11.00
CA ILE A 83 3.40 -5.95 11.77
C ILE A 83 2.63 -7.01 10.99
N PHE A 84 3.32 -8.10 10.68
CA PHE A 84 2.79 -9.19 9.89
C PHE A 84 2.34 -10.35 10.79
N PRO A 85 1.14 -10.94 10.62
CA PRO A 85 0.00 -10.54 9.77
C PRO A 85 -0.78 -9.32 10.33
N GLY A 86 -1.40 -8.56 9.41
CA GLY A 86 -1.92 -7.19 9.59
C GLY A 86 -3.14 -6.98 10.49
N ASP A 87 -3.30 -7.80 11.53
CA ASP A 87 -4.37 -7.67 12.53
C ASP A 87 -3.96 -6.79 13.71
N ALA A 88 -2.67 -6.48 13.82
CA ALA A 88 -2.15 -5.63 14.88
C ALA A 88 -2.67 -4.21 14.72
N THR A 89 -3.17 -3.62 15.80
CA THR A 89 -3.65 -2.24 15.80
C THR A 89 -2.64 -1.28 16.42
N VAL A 90 -2.61 -0.04 15.92
CA VAL A 90 -1.86 1.06 16.52
C VAL A 90 -2.80 2.21 16.87
N THR A 91 -2.62 2.76 18.06
CA THR A 91 -3.45 3.84 18.60
C THR A 91 -2.83 5.21 18.30
N MET A 92 -3.67 6.17 17.94
CA MET A 92 -3.28 7.54 17.62
C MET A 92 -2.36 8.16 18.68
N PHE A 93 -1.37 8.92 18.21
CA PHE A 93 -0.36 9.59 19.03
C PHE A 93 0.49 8.66 19.91
N THR A 94 0.74 7.45 19.40
CA THR A 94 1.82 6.57 19.90
C THR A 94 2.99 6.57 18.91
N TYR A 95 4.20 6.20 19.35
CA TYR A 95 5.34 6.07 18.43
C TYR A 95 5.09 5.01 17.36
N GLY A 96 4.38 3.93 17.72
CA GLY A 96 3.94 2.90 16.76
C GLY A 96 3.01 3.46 15.70
N TRP A 97 2.05 4.32 16.09
CA TRP A 97 1.18 5.01 15.14
C TRP A 97 1.94 5.99 14.25
N TYR A 98 2.85 6.80 14.80
CA TYR A 98 3.61 7.76 13.99
C TYR A 98 4.49 7.05 12.95
N ARG A 99 5.12 5.94 13.35
CA ARG A 99 5.84 5.05 12.42
C ARG A 99 4.92 4.49 11.35
N GLU A 100 3.72 4.04 11.70
CA GLU A 100 2.76 3.47 10.74
C GLU A 100 2.32 4.50 9.70
N VAL A 101 1.93 5.71 10.11
CA VAL A 101 1.46 6.74 9.16
C VAL A 101 2.59 7.22 8.24
N ARG A 102 3.83 7.35 8.74
CA ARG A 102 5.02 7.63 7.90
C ARG A 102 5.31 6.49 6.92
N PHE A 103 5.17 5.25 7.36
CA PHE A 103 5.36 4.08 6.50
C PHE A 103 4.31 4.00 5.39
N ARG A 104 3.04 4.27 5.71
CA ARG A 104 1.96 4.38 4.72
C ARG A 104 2.19 5.51 3.71
N SER A 105 2.77 6.63 4.14
CA SER A 105 3.13 7.73 3.23
C SER A 105 4.20 7.27 2.26
N ALA A 106 5.27 6.60 2.74
CA ALA A 106 6.30 6.04 1.87
C ALA A 106 5.75 4.97 0.91
N ILE A 107 4.80 4.14 1.36
CA ILE A 107 4.09 3.17 0.48
C ILE A 107 3.33 3.91 -0.62
N THR A 108 2.60 4.96 -0.27
CA THR A 108 1.81 5.75 -1.20
C THR A 108 2.70 6.39 -2.26
N ASP A 109 3.79 7.04 -1.85
CA ASP A 109 4.73 7.69 -2.77
C ASP A 109 5.38 6.68 -3.72
N LEU A 110 5.78 5.50 -3.22
CA LEU A 110 6.34 4.44 -4.07
C LEU A 110 5.32 3.96 -5.10
N LEU A 111 4.09 3.67 -4.66
CA LEU A 111 3.08 3.11 -5.54
C LEU A 111 2.59 4.10 -6.59
N ILE A 112 2.53 5.41 -6.27
CA ILE A 112 2.16 6.47 -7.22
C ILE A 112 3.07 6.46 -8.46
N GLU A 113 4.37 6.22 -8.25
CA GLU A 113 5.39 6.22 -9.31
C GLU A 113 5.61 4.84 -9.94
N HIS A 114 4.99 3.77 -9.41
CA HIS A 114 5.23 2.41 -9.87
C HIS A 114 4.33 2.02 -11.06
N ASP A 115 4.86 1.20 -11.98
CA ASP A 115 4.18 0.69 -13.18
C ASP A 115 2.83 0.02 -12.90
N ILE A 116 2.69 -0.60 -11.72
CA ILE A 116 1.44 -1.26 -11.30
C ILE A 116 0.28 -0.29 -11.14
N THR A 117 0.54 1.02 -11.01
CA THR A 117 -0.49 2.06 -10.98
C THR A 117 -0.38 3.03 -12.15
N ALA A 118 0.38 2.69 -13.18
CA ALA A 118 0.56 3.55 -14.34
C ALA A 118 -0.80 3.85 -14.99
N MET A 119 -1.00 5.13 -15.32
CA MET A 119 -2.21 5.65 -15.98
C MET A 119 -1.87 6.44 -17.25
N ASP A 120 -0.58 6.62 -17.53
CA ASP A 120 -0.06 7.35 -18.69
C ASP A 120 0.40 6.43 -19.83
N ASP A 121 0.24 5.11 -19.68
CA ASP A 121 0.69 4.15 -20.69
C ASP A 121 -0.31 4.08 -21.86
N THR A 122 0.07 4.74 -22.96
CA THR A 122 -0.66 4.81 -24.24
C THR A 122 -0.97 3.46 -24.90
N THR A 123 -0.54 2.34 -24.31
CA THR A 123 -0.67 1.02 -24.93
C THR A 123 -1.83 0.17 -24.41
N THR A 124 -2.47 0.53 -23.29
CA THR A 124 -3.33 -0.45 -22.60
C THR A 124 -4.76 0.01 -22.32
N ASN A 125 -5.05 1.31 -22.06
CA ASN A 125 -6.43 1.73 -21.75
C ASN A 125 -6.84 3.17 -22.10
N ASP A 126 -5.95 4.01 -22.66
CA ASP A 126 -6.25 5.41 -23.05
C ASP A 126 -7.02 6.23 -22.00
N TRP A 127 -6.81 5.94 -20.71
CA TRP A 127 -7.48 6.58 -19.59
C TRP A 127 -6.46 6.99 -18.52
N PRO A 128 -6.48 8.23 -18.02
CA PRO A 128 -7.49 9.29 -18.24
C PRO A 128 -7.39 9.98 -19.60
N SER A 129 -8.56 10.31 -20.18
CA SER A 129 -8.73 10.89 -21.53
C SER A 129 -8.89 12.41 -21.52
N LEU A 130 -8.44 13.09 -20.46
CA LEU A 130 -8.56 14.53 -20.29
C LEU A 130 -7.73 15.30 -21.33
N ASP A 131 -8.34 16.27 -22.00
CA ASP A 131 -7.68 17.17 -22.95
C ASP A 131 -6.93 18.29 -22.22
N VAL A 132 -5.79 17.92 -21.61
CA VAL A 132 -4.89 18.82 -20.88
C VAL A 132 -3.42 18.46 -21.16
N PRO A 133 -2.47 19.39 -20.93
CA PRO A 133 -1.05 19.10 -21.08
C PRO A 133 -0.61 17.87 -20.26
N ARG A 134 0.33 17.07 -20.76
CA ARG A 134 0.79 15.83 -20.10
C ARG A 134 1.29 16.04 -18.67
N SER A 135 1.98 17.14 -18.40
CA SER A 135 2.45 17.49 -17.06
C SER A 135 1.30 17.72 -16.08
N GLU A 136 0.25 18.40 -16.54
CA GLU A 136 -0.97 18.63 -15.79
C GLU A 136 -1.75 17.31 -15.58
N LEU A 137 -1.87 16.48 -16.62
CA LEU A 137 -2.50 15.17 -16.51
C LEU A 137 -1.81 14.29 -15.47
N ARG A 138 -0.48 14.28 -15.46
CA ARG A 138 0.32 13.58 -14.45
C ARG A 138 0.04 14.10 -13.05
N ALA A 139 0.01 15.42 -12.84
CA ALA A 139 -0.30 16.00 -11.54
C ALA A 139 -1.71 15.62 -11.05
N ARG A 140 -2.72 15.65 -11.93
CA ARG A 140 -4.08 15.20 -11.60
C ARG A 140 -4.14 13.70 -11.31
N ALA A 141 -3.39 12.88 -12.04
CA ALA A 141 -3.29 11.45 -11.79
C ALA A 141 -2.65 11.15 -10.43
N VAL A 142 -1.61 11.89 -10.05
CA VAL A 142 -1.00 11.79 -8.71
C VAL A 142 -2.04 12.08 -7.63
N GLU A 143 -2.82 13.16 -7.76
CA GLU A 143 -3.87 13.51 -6.79
C GLU A 143 -4.99 12.47 -6.74
N PHE A 144 -5.40 11.94 -7.89
CA PHE A 144 -6.35 10.83 -7.97
C PHE A 144 -5.84 9.60 -7.19
N LYS A 145 -4.59 9.18 -7.43
CA LYS A 145 -3.98 8.04 -6.75
C LYS A 145 -3.91 8.26 -5.23
N LYS A 146 -3.48 9.45 -4.79
CA LYS A 146 -3.42 9.81 -3.35
C LYS A 146 -4.79 9.68 -2.68
N ARG A 147 -5.84 10.24 -3.28
CA ARG A 147 -7.22 10.16 -2.75
C ARG A 147 -7.75 8.73 -2.76
N SER A 148 -7.50 7.98 -3.81
CA SER A 148 -7.93 6.58 -3.94
C SER A 148 -7.24 5.67 -2.92
N PHE A 149 -5.93 5.84 -2.69
CA PHE A 149 -5.22 5.13 -1.63
C PHE A 149 -5.72 5.51 -0.24
N SER A 150 -6.06 6.78 -0.01
CA SER A 150 -6.71 7.21 1.23
C SER A 150 -8.02 6.47 1.48
N LEU A 151 -8.85 6.29 0.45
CA LEU A 151 -10.07 5.49 0.54
C LEU A 151 -9.80 4.02 0.86
N MET A 152 -8.76 3.42 0.27
CA MET A 152 -8.34 2.05 0.60
C MET A 152 -7.85 1.92 2.04
N TYR A 153 -7.05 2.86 2.54
CA TYR A 153 -6.64 2.87 3.95
C TYR A 153 -7.86 2.97 4.87
N ARG A 154 -8.80 3.89 4.58
CA ARG A 154 -10.05 4.02 5.34
C ARG A 154 -10.85 2.72 5.33
N LEU A 155 -11.00 2.06 4.17
CA LEU A 155 -11.70 0.79 4.04
C LEU A 155 -11.10 -0.28 4.96
N VAL A 156 -9.78 -0.42 4.96
CA VAL A 156 -9.07 -1.40 5.80
C VAL A 156 -9.17 -1.04 7.28
N ASP A 157 -8.92 0.22 7.65
CA ASP A 157 -8.95 0.65 9.05
C ASP A 157 -10.33 0.60 9.69
N THR A 158 -11.41 0.56 8.90
CA THR A 158 -12.76 0.34 9.47
C THR A 158 -12.87 -0.98 10.21
N THR A 159 -12.01 -1.96 9.90
CA THR A 159 -12.03 -3.28 10.50
C THR A 159 -11.00 -3.44 11.63
N ALA A 160 -10.37 -2.35 12.06
CA ALA A 160 -9.39 -2.37 13.14
C ALA A 160 -9.99 -2.93 14.44
N GLY A 161 -9.35 -3.96 15.02
CA GLY A 161 -9.80 -4.61 16.25
C GLY A 161 -10.91 -5.65 16.07
N MET A 162 -11.34 -5.93 14.84
CA MET A 162 -12.28 -7.01 14.55
C MET A 162 -11.54 -8.35 14.46
N VAL A 163 -12.17 -9.42 14.96
CA VAL A 163 -11.54 -10.75 15.07
C VAL A 163 -12.09 -11.73 14.04
N THR A 164 -13.39 -11.61 13.70
CA THR A 164 -14.02 -12.57 12.80
C THR A 164 -14.12 -12.04 11.37
N LYS A 165 -13.97 -12.95 10.39
CA LYS A 165 -14.14 -12.61 8.96
C LYS A 165 -15.53 -12.04 8.65
N GLN A 166 -16.56 -12.48 9.38
CA GLN A 166 -17.93 -11.99 9.18
C GLN A 166 -18.09 -10.53 9.62
N GLU A 167 -17.54 -10.15 10.78
CA GLU A 167 -17.54 -8.76 11.26
C GLU A 167 -16.80 -7.85 10.30
N VAL A 168 -15.58 -8.26 9.88
CA VAL A 168 -14.75 -7.55 8.89
C VAL A 168 -15.57 -7.27 7.62
N ARG A 169 -16.26 -8.29 7.08
CA ARG A 169 -17.06 -8.15 5.85
C ARG A 169 -18.25 -7.23 6.02
N ALA A 170 -18.99 -7.38 7.12
CA ALA A 170 -20.15 -6.55 7.40
C ALA A 170 -19.75 -5.07 7.51
N GLN A 171 -18.63 -4.80 8.19
CA GLN A 171 -18.12 -3.45 8.37
C GLN A 171 -17.60 -2.84 7.06
N GLN A 172 -16.86 -3.61 6.25
CA GLN A 172 -16.42 -3.16 4.93
C GLN A 172 -17.62 -2.82 4.03
N ALA A 173 -18.65 -3.67 4.00
CA ALA A 173 -19.86 -3.41 3.22
C ALA A 173 -20.59 -2.15 3.71
N GLN A 174 -20.68 -1.94 5.03
CA GLN A 174 -21.28 -0.73 5.61
C GLN A 174 -20.48 0.53 5.23
N PHE A 175 -19.15 0.46 5.30
CA PHE A 175 -18.28 1.56 4.87
C PHE A 175 -18.50 1.89 3.39
N LEU A 176 -18.47 0.90 2.51
CA LEU A 176 -18.73 1.10 1.07
C LEU A 176 -20.12 1.71 0.81
N ALA A 177 -21.15 1.27 1.54
CA ALA A 177 -22.49 1.85 1.44
C ALA A 177 -22.55 3.33 1.85
N SER A 178 -21.69 3.75 2.78
CA SER A 178 -21.61 5.13 3.28
C SER A 178 -20.86 6.09 2.36
N LEU A 179 -20.02 5.58 1.46
CA LEU A 179 -19.27 6.40 0.51
C LEU A 179 -20.20 7.11 -0.49
N SER A 180 -19.76 8.27 -0.98
CA SER A 180 -20.41 8.95 -2.11
C SER A 180 -20.21 8.16 -3.42
N ALA A 181 -21.01 8.49 -4.44
CA ALA A 181 -20.84 7.90 -5.77
C ALA A 181 -19.43 8.17 -6.33
N THR A 182 -18.92 9.40 -6.16
CA THR A 182 -17.57 9.78 -6.60
C THR A 182 -16.48 9.00 -5.87
N GLU A 183 -16.59 8.82 -4.54
CA GLU A 183 -15.63 8.00 -3.78
C GLU A 183 -15.65 6.54 -4.22
N LEU A 184 -16.84 5.98 -4.49
CA LEU A 184 -16.96 4.61 -5.01
C LEU A 184 -16.37 4.48 -6.42
N ALA A 185 -16.60 5.46 -7.30
CA ALA A 185 -15.99 5.51 -8.62
C ALA A 185 -14.46 5.58 -8.52
N MET A 186 -13.91 6.45 -7.66
CA MET A 186 -12.47 6.55 -7.45
C MET A 186 -11.87 5.23 -6.95
N LEU A 187 -12.49 4.60 -5.95
CA LEU A 187 -12.05 3.32 -5.41
C LEU A 187 -12.11 2.21 -6.47
N GLY A 188 -13.22 2.08 -7.19
CA GLY A 188 -13.40 1.09 -8.24
C GLY A 188 -12.40 1.26 -9.38
N CYS A 189 -12.24 2.49 -9.89
CA CYS A 189 -11.28 2.81 -10.94
C CYS A 189 -9.84 2.52 -10.52
N MET A 190 -9.44 2.89 -9.30
CA MET A 190 -8.08 2.64 -8.83
C MET A 190 -7.76 1.15 -8.74
N VAL A 191 -8.72 0.32 -8.32
CA VAL A 191 -8.52 -1.13 -8.21
C VAL A 191 -8.34 -1.77 -9.59
N GLU A 192 -9.14 -1.38 -10.57
CA GLU A 192 -8.98 -1.83 -11.97
C GLU A 192 -7.62 -1.40 -12.56
N VAL A 193 -7.19 -0.15 -12.31
CA VAL A 193 -5.86 0.33 -12.71
C VAL A 193 -4.76 -0.57 -12.11
N ILE A 194 -4.89 -0.91 -10.83
CA ILE A 194 -3.93 -1.78 -10.14
C ILE A 194 -3.94 -3.20 -10.72
N GLY A 195 -5.11 -3.77 -11.00
CA GLY A 195 -5.24 -5.11 -11.57
C GLY A 195 -4.66 -5.22 -12.98
N GLN A 196 -4.93 -4.23 -13.83
CA GLN A 196 -4.36 -4.13 -15.18
C GLN A 196 -2.84 -3.91 -15.13
N GLY A 197 -2.38 -3.05 -14.23
CA GLY A 197 -0.96 -2.84 -13.98
C GLY A 197 -0.28 -4.11 -13.51
N PHE A 198 -0.92 -4.88 -12.62
CA PHE A 198 -0.43 -6.19 -12.15
C PHE A 198 -0.33 -7.18 -13.31
N PHE A 199 -1.35 -7.28 -14.15
CA PHE A 199 -1.36 -8.16 -15.32
C PHE A 199 -0.21 -7.81 -16.26
N ALA A 200 -0.06 -6.54 -16.63
CA ALA A 200 0.99 -6.07 -17.53
C ALA A 200 2.39 -6.29 -16.94
N TYR A 201 2.58 -5.95 -15.67
CA TYR A 201 3.84 -6.12 -14.95
C TYR A 201 4.24 -7.60 -14.83
N THR A 202 3.31 -8.47 -14.40
CA THR A 202 3.54 -9.91 -14.27
C THR A 202 3.86 -10.55 -15.61
N ARG A 203 3.11 -10.20 -16.66
CA ARG A 203 3.37 -10.67 -18.02
C ARG A 203 4.77 -10.27 -18.50
N LYS A 204 5.19 -9.02 -18.28
CA LYS A 204 6.56 -8.55 -18.59
C LYS A 204 7.61 -9.37 -17.82
N LEU A 205 7.40 -9.66 -16.54
CA LEU A 205 8.32 -10.46 -15.72
C LEU A 205 8.44 -11.90 -16.21
N VAL A 206 7.33 -12.57 -16.52
CA VAL A 206 7.32 -13.95 -17.03
C VAL A 206 8.06 -14.02 -18.38
N LEU A 207 7.75 -13.11 -19.30
CA LEU A 207 8.43 -13.04 -20.60
C LEU A 207 9.94 -12.77 -20.45
N SER A 208 10.32 -11.86 -19.54
CA SER A 208 11.73 -11.55 -19.29
C SER A 208 12.50 -12.74 -18.70
N SER A 209 11.86 -13.52 -17.84
CA SER A 209 12.44 -14.72 -17.22
C SER A 209 12.60 -15.84 -18.24
N PHE A 210 11.60 -16.03 -19.09
CA PHE A 210 11.64 -16.98 -20.22
C PHE A 210 12.79 -16.68 -21.19
N CYS A 211 12.95 -15.42 -21.60
CA CYS A 211 14.05 -15.01 -22.47
C CYS A 211 15.43 -15.29 -21.84
N LYS A 212 15.58 -15.09 -20.51
CA LYS A 212 16.83 -15.40 -19.80
C LYS A 212 17.12 -16.91 -19.79
N THR A 213 16.11 -17.74 -19.59
CA THR A 213 16.25 -19.21 -19.58
C THR A 213 16.66 -19.74 -20.96
N ILE A 214 15.99 -19.31 -22.04
CA ILE A 214 16.33 -19.75 -23.42
C ILE A 214 17.75 -19.31 -23.82
N VAL A 215 18.16 -18.10 -23.46
CA VAL A 215 19.51 -17.62 -23.77
C VAL A 215 20.54 -18.47 -23.02
N ASN A 216 20.30 -18.81 -21.75
CA ASN A 216 21.22 -19.68 -21.00
C ASN A 216 21.25 -21.13 -21.54
N GLU A 217 20.13 -21.66 -22.03
CA GLU A 217 20.09 -23.01 -22.61
C GLU A 217 20.78 -23.11 -23.98
N ARG A 218 20.81 -22.02 -24.77
CA ARG A 218 21.50 -21.98 -26.07
C ARG A 218 23.00 -21.75 -25.97
N TYR A 219 23.51 -21.34 -24.81
CA TYR A 219 24.95 -21.16 -24.55
C TYR A 219 25.43 -22.06 -23.41
N GLN A 220 25.40 -23.38 -23.59
CA GLN A 220 26.16 -24.28 -22.73
C GLN A 220 27.67 -24.16 -23.02
N VAL A 221 28.36 -23.35 -22.22
CA VAL A 221 29.77 -23.57 -21.87
C VAL A 221 29.89 -23.43 -20.35
N VAL A 222 30.19 -24.54 -19.67
CA VAL A 222 30.44 -24.65 -18.22
C VAL A 222 31.97 -24.75 -18.06
N PRO A 223 32.64 -24.12 -17.04
CA PRO A 223 32.48 -24.54 -15.65
C PRO A 223 32.50 -23.48 -14.52
N LEU A 224 31.76 -23.87 -13.48
CA LEU A 224 31.79 -23.49 -12.05
C LEU A 224 32.57 -22.24 -11.63
N SER A 225 31.81 -21.25 -11.15
CA SER A 225 32.10 -20.58 -9.88
C SER A 225 30.79 -20.44 -9.11
N SER A 226 30.76 -20.98 -7.91
CA SER A 226 29.64 -20.95 -6.99
C SER A 226 29.48 -19.55 -6.40
N MET A 227 28.66 -18.69 -7.01
CA MET A 227 28.05 -17.56 -6.30
C MET A 227 26.70 -17.18 -6.93
N ASP A 228 25.66 -17.20 -6.09
CA ASP A 228 24.45 -16.37 -6.15
C ASP A 228 23.43 -16.56 -7.29
N LEU A 229 23.07 -17.80 -7.63
CA LEU A 229 21.86 -18.07 -8.44
C LEU A 229 20.53 -18.10 -7.64
N HIS A 230 20.51 -17.75 -6.36
CA HIS A 230 19.33 -17.87 -5.49
C HIS A 230 18.50 -16.60 -5.26
N ASN A 231 18.79 -15.50 -5.97
CA ASN A 231 18.14 -14.20 -5.70
C ASN A 231 17.21 -13.70 -6.82
N VAL A 232 16.85 -14.53 -7.78
CA VAL A 232 15.68 -14.24 -8.63
C VAL A 232 14.47 -14.81 -7.88
N PRO A 233 13.47 -14.00 -7.48
CA PRO A 233 12.22 -14.55 -7.00
C PRO A 233 11.68 -15.41 -8.12
N THR A 234 11.54 -16.72 -7.93
CA THR A 234 10.76 -17.56 -8.83
C THR A 234 9.30 -17.19 -8.56
N PRO A 235 8.63 -16.37 -9.40
CA PRO A 235 7.23 -16.04 -9.20
C PRO A 235 6.36 -17.10 -9.88
N VAL A 236 6.97 -18.07 -10.56
CA VAL A 236 6.29 -19.03 -11.40
C VAL A 236 5.95 -20.23 -10.53
N PRO A 237 4.66 -20.56 -10.35
CA PRO A 237 4.27 -21.85 -9.81
C PRO A 237 4.82 -22.96 -10.72
N PRO A 238 4.90 -24.22 -10.27
CA PRO A 238 5.42 -25.32 -11.07
C PRO A 238 4.40 -25.68 -12.18
N PHE A 239 4.33 -24.85 -13.22
CA PHE A 239 3.46 -25.05 -14.37
C PHE A 239 4.24 -25.53 -15.59
N ASP A 240 3.57 -26.31 -16.42
CA ASP A 240 4.04 -26.72 -17.73
C ASP A 240 4.19 -25.49 -18.64
N TRP A 241 5.34 -25.36 -19.29
CA TRP A 241 5.70 -24.15 -20.04
C TRP A 241 4.79 -23.92 -21.26
N ASP A 242 4.19 -24.98 -21.80
CA ASP A 242 3.20 -24.91 -22.88
C ASP A 242 1.84 -24.38 -22.42
N GLU A 243 1.49 -24.56 -21.14
CA GLU A 243 0.27 -24.03 -20.51
C GLU A 243 0.45 -22.54 -20.14
N LEU A 244 1.67 -22.14 -19.77
CA LEU A 244 2.09 -20.74 -19.54
C LEU A 244 2.07 -19.88 -20.81
N LEU A 245 2.39 -20.47 -21.97
CA LEU A 245 2.42 -19.78 -23.27
C LEU A 245 1.03 -19.67 -23.92
N ASN A 246 0.13 -20.62 -23.64
CA ASN A 246 -1.22 -20.65 -24.21
C ASN A 246 -2.32 -20.14 -23.26
N GLY A 247 -2.08 -20.12 -21.95
CA GLY A 247 -3.05 -19.70 -20.93
C GLY A 247 -2.81 -18.27 -20.47
N GLN A 248 -3.39 -17.25 -21.13
CA GLN A 248 -3.52 -15.92 -20.51
C GLN A 248 -4.45 -15.96 -19.28
N ASN A 249 -5.29 -17.00 -19.19
CA ASN A 249 -6.33 -17.16 -18.17
C ASN A 249 -5.77 -17.13 -16.74
N TRP A 250 -4.62 -17.76 -16.48
CA TRP A 250 -4.07 -17.78 -15.12
C TRP A 250 -3.60 -16.39 -14.68
N ILE A 251 -2.99 -15.57 -15.55
CA ILE A 251 -2.60 -14.19 -15.17
C ILE A 251 -3.85 -13.35 -14.91
N THR A 252 -4.91 -13.55 -15.70
CA THR A 252 -6.21 -12.89 -15.50
C THR A 252 -6.84 -13.28 -14.16
N GLU A 253 -6.89 -14.57 -13.84
CA GLU A 253 -7.40 -15.05 -12.54
C GLU A 253 -6.61 -14.48 -11.37
N TYR A 254 -5.27 -14.46 -11.48
CA TYR A 254 -4.41 -13.84 -10.47
C TYR A 254 -4.62 -12.32 -10.37
N ALA A 255 -4.89 -11.62 -11.47
CA ALA A 255 -5.21 -10.20 -11.46
C ALA A 255 -6.53 -9.95 -10.69
N CYS A 256 -7.57 -10.74 -10.94
CA CYS A 256 -8.85 -10.64 -10.21
C CYS A 256 -8.66 -10.93 -8.70
N VAL A 257 -7.84 -11.93 -8.35
CA VAL A 257 -7.50 -12.21 -6.95
C VAL A 257 -6.69 -11.05 -6.36
N PHE A 258 -5.72 -10.51 -7.10
CA PHE A 258 -4.87 -9.41 -6.65
C PHE A 258 -5.70 -8.16 -6.34
N GLU A 259 -6.63 -7.79 -7.21
CA GLU A 259 -7.59 -6.69 -6.99
C GLU A 259 -8.36 -6.85 -5.68
N ASP A 260 -8.95 -8.03 -5.46
CA ASP A 260 -9.68 -8.33 -4.23
C ASP A 260 -8.77 -8.25 -2.99
N ARG A 261 -7.52 -8.73 -3.09
CA ARG A 261 -6.55 -8.68 -1.99
C ARG A 261 -6.07 -7.26 -1.70
N VAL A 262 -5.88 -6.42 -2.71
CA VAL A 262 -5.57 -4.99 -2.54
C VAL A 262 -6.73 -4.26 -1.87
N GLN A 263 -7.98 -4.58 -2.17
CA GLN A 263 -9.11 -3.99 -1.45
C GLN A 263 -9.22 -4.46 0.00
N ARG A 264 -8.86 -5.73 0.28
CA ARG A 264 -8.92 -6.30 1.63
C ARG A 264 -7.83 -5.80 2.55
N PHE A 265 -6.62 -5.66 2.03
CA PHE A 265 -5.41 -5.36 2.80
C PHE A 265 -4.84 -3.96 2.51
N GLY A 266 -5.43 -3.25 1.56
CA GLY A 266 -5.07 -1.88 1.20
C GLY A 266 -3.81 -1.80 0.34
N PRO A 267 -3.26 -0.57 0.20
CA PRO A 267 -2.08 -0.32 -0.63
C PRO A 267 -0.86 -1.11 -0.20
N TYR A 268 -0.80 -1.50 1.08
CA TYR A 268 0.29 -2.33 1.61
C TYR A 268 0.46 -3.65 0.85
N PHE A 269 -0.63 -4.30 0.41
CA PHE A 269 -0.53 -5.55 -0.34
C PHE A 269 0.17 -5.36 -1.69
N ALA A 270 -0.18 -4.30 -2.41
CA ALA A 270 0.47 -3.96 -3.67
C ALA A 270 1.96 -3.61 -3.46
N TRP A 271 2.27 -2.83 -2.41
CA TRP A 271 3.65 -2.53 -2.04
C TRP A 271 4.46 -3.78 -1.68
N ALA A 272 3.87 -4.68 -0.90
CA ALA A 272 4.48 -5.93 -0.49
C ALA A 272 4.81 -6.79 -1.72
N TYR A 273 3.92 -6.86 -2.70
CA TYR A 273 4.17 -7.56 -3.97
C TYR A 273 5.37 -6.99 -4.72
N VAL A 274 5.40 -5.67 -4.97
CA VAL A 274 6.43 -5.05 -5.83
C VAL A 274 7.82 -4.96 -5.16
N THR A 275 7.88 -4.79 -3.85
CA THR A 275 9.15 -4.65 -3.11
C THR A 275 9.78 -5.98 -2.67
N SER A 276 9.04 -7.08 -2.81
CA SER A 276 9.40 -8.37 -2.25
C SER A 276 10.70 -9.01 -2.78
N SER A 277 11.21 -8.56 -3.93
CA SER A 277 12.50 -9.02 -4.47
C SER A 277 13.73 -8.38 -3.80
N GLN A 278 13.57 -7.28 -3.06
CA GLN A 278 14.69 -6.48 -2.53
C GLN A 278 14.85 -6.55 -1.00
N ALA A 279 13.78 -6.91 -0.25
CA ALA A 279 13.77 -6.89 1.21
C ALA A 279 14.20 -8.22 1.85
N ARG A 280 15.52 -8.46 1.97
CA ARG A 280 16.11 -9.73 2.47
C ARG A 280 15.63 -10.21 3.86
N LYS A 281 15.11 -9.34 4.73
CA LYS A 281 14.81 -9.68 6.15
C LYS A 281 13.34 -9.90 6.49
N LEU A 282 12.40 -9.28 5.76
CA LEU A 282 10.97 -9.31 6.09
C LEU A 282 10.16 -10.27 5.21
N ARG A 283 10.72 -10.71 4.09
CA ARG A 283 10.12 -11.63 3.09
C ARG A 283 8.59 -11.44 2.89
N PRO A 284 8.14 -10.19 2.59
CA PRO A 284 6.74 -9.96 2.28
C PRO A 284 6.25 -10.75 1.05
N ASP A 285 7.15 -11.25 0.19
CA ASP A 285 6.85 -12.19 -0.90
C ASP A 285 6.08 -13.42 -0.42
N HIS A 286 6.50 -14.02 0.70
CA HIS A 286 5.92 -15.29 1.15
C HIS A 286 4.45 -15.13 1.51
N TRP A 287 4.14 -14.04 2.21
CA TRP A 287 2.76 -13.71 2.54
C TRP A 287 1.93 -13.43 1.29
N VAL A 288 2.41 -12.53 0.43
CA VAL A 288 1.66 -12.14 -0.77
C VAL A 288 1.39 -13.36 -1.65
N ASN A 289 2.40 -14.21 -1.86
CA ASN A 289 2.23 -15.45 -2.62
C ASN A 289 1.24 -16.39 -1.94
N SER A 290 1.32 -16.56 -0.61
CA SER A 290 0.36 -17.38 0.15
C SER A 290 -1.08 -16.86 -0.01
N GLU A 291 -1.29 -15.55 0.04
CA GLU A 291 -2.62 -14.93 -0.11
C GLU A 291 -3.17 -15.04 -1.53
N LEU A 292 -2.30 -14.95 -2.54
CA LEU A 292 -2.66 -15.16 -3.94
C LEU A 292 -3.04 -16.62 -4.19
N GLN A 293 -2.23 -17.58 -3.72
CA GLN A 293 -2.55 -19.01 -3.83
C GLN A 293 -3.85 -19.35 -3.12
N GLN A 294 -4.06 -18.82 -1.90
CA GLN A 294 -5.31 -19.00 -1.18
C GLN A 294 -6.50 -18.40 -1.95
N GLY A 295 -6.32 -17.23 -2.57
CA GLY A 295 -7.36 -16.60 -3.37
C GLY A 295 -7.74 -17.41 -4.61
N ILE A 296 -6.77 -18.04 -5.28
CA ILE A 296 -7.04 -18.96 -6.40
C ILE A 296 -7.78 -20.21 -5.91
N HIS A 297 -7.38 -20.76 -4.77
CA HIS A 297 -8.12 -21.87 -4.17
C HIS A 297 -9.56 -21.47 -3.82
N ASP A 298 -9.77 -20.28 -3.26
CA ASP A 298 -11.11 -19.75 -2.94
C ASP A 298 -11.96 -19.57 -4.22
N LEU A 299 -11.37 -19.06 -5.30
CA LEU A 299 -12.02 -18.89 -6.61
C LEU A 299 -12.44 -20.24 -7.20
N ASN A 300 -11.52 -21.21 -7.26
CA ASN A 300 -11.79 -22.55 -7.76
C ASN A 300 -12.86 -23.27 -6.92
N ALA A 301 -12.84 -23.09 -5.60
CA ALA A 301 -13.85 -23.65 -4.70
C ALA A 301 -15.24 -23.03 -4.92
N TYR A 302 -15.31 -21.75 -5.28
CA TYR A 302 -16.55 -21.08 -5.66
C TYR A 302 -17.09 -21.59 -6.99
N GLU A 303 -16.25 -21.65 -8.04
CA GLU A 303 -16.63 -22.13 -9.37
C GLU A 303 -17.05 -23.61 -9.36
N GLY A 304 -16.41 -24.43 -8.52
CA GLY A 304 -16.78 -25.82 -8.28
C GLY A 304 -18.04 -26.01 -7.43
N GLY A 305 -18.67 -24.94 -6.96
CA GLY A 305 -19.89 -24.98 -6.12
C GLY A 305 -19.66 -25.51 -4.70
N TYR A 306 -18.40 -25.63 -4.26
CA TYR A 306 -18.03 -26.18 -2.96
C TYR A 306 -18.20 -25.18 -1.81
N THR A 307 -18.25 -23.87 -2.11
CA THR A 307 -18.45 -22.82 -1.10
C THR A 307 -19.44 -21.75 -1.57
N MET A 308 -20.28 -21.27 -0.65
CA MET A 308 -20.98 -20.00 -0.80
C MET A 308 -19.95 -18.89 -0.55
N ALA A 309 -19.19 -18.50 -1.57
CA ALA A 309 -18.18 -17.47 -1.40
C ALA A 309 -18.82 -16.12 -1.06
N TYR A 310 -18.15 -15.34 -0.21
CA TYR A 310 -18.47 -13.93 -0.05
C TYR A 310 -18.23 -13.23 -1.40
N ALA A 311 -19.16 -12.37 -1.80
CA ALA A 311 -18.94 -11.52 -2.98
C ALA A 311 -17.61 -10.76 -2.83
N SER A 312 -16.82 -10.68 -3.90
CA SER A 312 -15.60 -9.87 -3.91
C SER A 312 -15.95 -8.43 -3.52
N LEU A 313 -15.03 -7.75 -2.83
CA LEU A 313 -15.26 -6.35 -2.47
C LEU A 313 -15.48 -5.50 -3.72
N GLN A 314 -14.83 -5.85 -4.82
CA GLN A 314 -15.01 -5.20 -6.12
C GLN A 314 -16.46 -5.33 -6.61
N SER A 315 -17.07 -6.51 -6.48
CA SER A 315 -18.49 -6.68 -6.81
C SER A 315 -19.40 -5.85 -5.90
N VAL A 316 -19.06 -5.72 -4.61
CA VAL A 316 -19.80 -4.85 -3.67
C VAL A 316 -19.67 -3.38 -4.09
N VAL A 317 -18.46 -2.90 -4.39
CA VAL A 317 -18.20 -1.54 -4.88
C VAL A 317 -19.07 -1.24 -6.09
N TRP A 318 -19.03 -2.09 -7.13
CA TRP A 318 -19.78 -1.85 -8.36
C TRP A 318 -21.29 -1.89 -8.16
N ARG A 319 -21.82 -2.84 -7.38
CA ARG A 319 -23.26 -2.89 -7.08
C ARG A 319 -23.71 -1.66 -6.30
N THR A 320 -22.94 -1.23 -5.30
CA THR A 320 -23.26 -0.04 -4.50
C THR A 320 -23.18 1.24 -5.35
N PHE A 321 -22.17 1.35 -6.21
CA PHE A 321 -22.04 2.45 -7.17
C PHE A 321 -23.24 2.51 -8.12
N CYS A 322 -23.53 1.41 -8.81
CA CYS A 322 -24.67 1.31 -9.74
C CYS A 322 -25.99 1.63 -9.05
N GLY A 323 -26.19 1.17 -7.81
CA GLY A 323 -27.37 1.49 -7.02
C GLY A 323 -27.53 2.98 -6.71
N LYS A 324 -26.42 3.73 -6.56
CA LYS A 324 -26.44 5.17 -6.27
C LYS A 324 -26.66 6.02 -7.52
N ILE A 325 -26.10 5.62 -8.67
CA ILE A 325 -26.16 6.40 -9.91
C ILE A 325 -27.16 5.88 -10.94
N GLN A 326 -27.82 4.76 -10.64
CA GLN A 326 -28.82 4.10 -11.48
C GLN A 326 -28.29 3.67 -12.86
N CYS A 327 -27.07 3.14 -12.93
CA CYS A 327 -26.52 2.51 -14.14
C CYS A 327 -26.57 0.98 -14.05
N SER A 328 -26.37 0.31 -15.18
CA SER A 328 -26.16 -1.14 -15.21
C SER A 328 -24.74 -1.51 -14.76
N LEU A 329 -24.51 -2.79 -14.41
CA LEU A 329 -23.15 -3.27 -14.14
C LEU A 329 -22.27 -3.22 -15.39
N GLU A 330 -22.86 -3.42 -16.58
CA GLU A 330 -22.15 -3.38 -17.87
C GLU A 330 -21.62 -1.96 -18.16
N ASP A 331 -22.41 -0.92 -17.84
CA ASP A 331 -22.04 0.49 -18.06
C ASP A 331 -21.22 1.09 -16.89
N SER A 332 -21.01 0.32 -15.82
CA SER A 332 -20.46 0.85 -14.55
C SER A 332 -19.07 1.43 -14.71
N TRP A 333 -18.22 0.78 -15.53
CA TRP A 333 -16.85 1.22 -15.81
C TRP A 333 -16.82 2.58 -16.51
N ASP A 334 -17.59 2.75 -17.58
CA ASP A 334 -17.62 3.99 -18.36
C ASP A 334 -18.23 5.14 -17.56
N ALA A 335 -19.29 4.86 -16.79
CA ALA A 335 -19.89 5.83 -15.89
C ALA A 335 -18.91 6.28 -14.78
N ALA A 336 -18.17 5.35 -14.18
CA ALA A 336 -17.18 5.64 -13.14
C ALA A 336 -16.00 6.45 -13.69
N LYS A 337 -15.41 6.05 -14.82
CA LYS A 337 -14.33 6.79 -15.49
C LYS A 337 -14.70 8.24 -15.74
N LYS A 338 -15.88 8.47 -16.33
CA LYS A 338 -16.37 9.82 -16.61
C LYS A 338 -16.54 10.64 -15.34
N MET A 339 -17.05 10.03 -14.27
CA MET A 339 -17.21 10.70 -12.98
C MET A 339 -15.86 11.07 -12.36
N VAL A 340 -14.89 10.16 -12.42
CA VAL A 340 -13.52 10.41 -11.93
C VAL A 340 -12.84 11.50 -12.75
N GLU A 341 -12.98 11.49 -14.08
CA GLU A 341 -12.40 12.54 -14.94
C GLU A 341 -12.99 13.92 -14.63
N LEU A 342 -14.30 14.01 -14.40
CA LEU A 342 -14.95 15.27 -13.98
C LEU A 342 -14.39 15.76 -12.64
N GLU A 343 -14.16 14.84 -11.69
CA GLU A 343 -13.55 15.16 -10.41
C GLU A 343 -12.08 15.57 -10.56
N MET A 344 -11.31 14.89 -11.41
CA MET A 344 -9.91 15.21 -11.70
C MET A 344 -9.74 16.62 -12.28
N VAL A 345 -10.72 17.13 -13.02
CA VAL A 345 -10.72 18.52 -13.51
C VAL A 345 -10.78 19.54 -12.36
N GLN A 346 -11.40 19.17 -11.24
CA GLN A 346 -11.56 20.04 -10.07
C GLN A 346 -10.37 19.99 -9.11
N PHE A 347 -9.40 19.09 -9.34
CA PHE A 347 -8.22 19.01 -8.48
C PHE A 347 -7.40 20.28 -8.57
N ARG A 348 -7.08 20.84 -7.40
CA ARG A 348 -6.12 21.94 -7.29
C ARG A 348 -4.75 21.37 -7.56
N ILE A 349 -4.16 21.72 -8.69
CA ILE A 349 -2.78 21.40 -8.99
C ILE A 349 -1.94 22.49 -8.34
N GLU A 350 -1.24 22.13 -7.27
CA GLU A 350 -0.20 23.01 -6.75
C GLU A 350 0.86 23.15 -7.84
N ALA A 351 1.13 24.38 -8.27
CA ALA A 351 2.18 24.64 -9.23
C ALA A 351 3.49 24.10 -8.63
N CYS A 352 4.15 23.17 -9.31
CA CYS A 352 5.55 22.88 -9.02
C CYS A 352 6.32 24.17 -9.26
N ASP A 353 6.61 24.90 -8.18
CA ASP A 353 7.52 26.03 -8.23
C ASP A 353 8.84 25.51 -8.79
N THR A 354 9.12 25.96 -10.01
CA THR A 354 10.39 25.79 -10.67
C THR A 354 11.43 26.52 -9.83
N LYS A 355 12.01 25.87 -8.82
CA LYS A 355 13.29 26.29 -8.27
C LYS A 355 14.37 25.98 -9.31
N MET A 356 14.38 26.76 -10.38
CA MET A 356 15.61 27.04 -11.10
C MET A 356 16.49 27.85 -10.15
N GLY A 357 17.33 27.13 -9.40
CA GLY A 357 18.58 27.71 -8.95
C GLY A 357 19.36 28.08 -10.20
N MET A 358 19.36 29.37 -10.53
CA MET A 358 20.46 29.97 -11.27
C MET A 358 21.49 30.42 -10.23
N ASP A 359 22.71 29.98 -10.48
CA ASP A 359 23.94 30.26 -9.74
C ASP A 359 24.18 31.75 -9.45
#